data_AF-A0A1G6HQI3-F1
#
_entry.id   AF-A0A1G6HQI3-F1
#
_cell.length_a   1.000
_cell.length_b   1.000
_cell.length_c   1.000
_cell.angle_alpha   90.00
_cell.angle_beta   90.00
_cell.angle_gamma   90.00
#
_symmetry.space_group_name_H-M   'P 1'
#
loop_
_entity.id
_entity.type
_entity.pdbx_description
1 polymer ?
#
loop_
_entity_poly.entity_id
_entity_poly.type
_entity_poly.pdbx_seq_one_letter_code
_entity_poly.pdbx_strand_id
1 'polypeptide(L)'
;MFGAARSAGRFVPEGHEVRRVIAGTAAVVLAMAWVVVGLGQAEAAPGAVLPVAAFEAPRCPGETDLDPTDPTAHQGLDNLLSVSGARLDAYDAGAVVPLYDASGETTDAPLCGTRYVAGAGGTAGAVSQWMFCTSWADDLCGDVNEDGQATDSDGNPIDPMDSLASNPDLAGTDAERLIAYLIENGHTYEGSGAGYQFGGIAYANADESTNTRRALQVLVWCISDPTTIPDPNFTATCALNFPDGEQARLLALIPATPVADLSFDVSGGTVNVGETARFTMRTNVFDSPIMLTASPLGAFSVCSGDATITDSVLTVAPPADGSSDVLVELCVTATEAGPATVTATTSPPSVRRMSWNRSVASPQARPCQIYAAFADYPVTPTTSSADATFVAVPEPTPDPTPTSDPTPTSDPTPTSDPTPTPEPTPTDPPTPTPNPSANPSPTHSPSAVVSVLPLTPAKVAGVASAFGSRSRVTAPHPALAHTGADEGSMLLLAGASGLAGVVLVFASRLRRRGQR
;
A
#
# COMPACT_ATOMS: atom_id res chain seq x y z
N MET A 1 11.03 67.92 -27.81
CA MET A 1 11.01 69.40 -27.69
C MET A 1 9.94 69.91 -28.64
N PHE A 2 9.18 70.95 -28.24
CA PHE A 2 7.83 71.35 -28.70
C PHE A 2 6.70 70.61 -27.96
N GLY A 3 5.82 71.24 -27.18
CA GLY A 3 5.74 72.66 -26.80
C GLY A 3 4.55 72.92 -25.85
N ALA A 4 4.69 74.00 -25.06
CA ALA A 4 3.65 74.86 -24.43
C ALA A 4 2.61 74.21 -23.49
N ALA A 5 2.01 74.86 -22.50
CA ALA A 5 2.25 76.06 -21.70
C ALA A 5 1.18 76.04 -20.58
N ARG A 6 1.45 76.71 -19.45
CA ARG A 6 0.69 76.72 -18.20
C ARG A 6 -0.60 77.57 -18.22
N SER A 7 -1.46 77.28 -17.20
CA SER A 7 -2.23 78.24 -16.36
C SER A 7 -3.46 78.88 -17.01
N ALA A 8 -4.62 79.16 -16.39
CA ALA A 8 -5.26 79.07 -15.06
C ALA A 8 -6.79 79.16 -15.37
N GLY A 9 -7.77 78.81 -14.53
CA GLY A 9 -8.07 79.35 -13.21
C GLY A 9 -9.61 79.33 -12.98
N ARG A 10 -9.97 78.99 -11.74
CA ARG A 10 -11.25 79.14 -10.98
C ARG A 10 -12.46 79.83 -11.64
N PHE A 11 -13.66 79.26 -11.41
CA PHE A 11 -14.78 79.93 -10.70
C PHE A 11 -15.89 78.92 -10.31
N VAL A 12 -16.39 79.05 -9.08
CA VAL A 12 -17.59 78.46 -8.43
C VAL A 12 -18.37 79.72 -7.94
N PRO A 13 -19.73 79.86 -7.89
CA PRO A 13 -20.58 79.03 -7.00
C PRO A 13 -22.13 78.96 -7.23
N GLU A 14 -22.77 78.19 -6.34
CA GLU A 14 -24.03 78.47 -5.58
C GLU A 14 -25.47 78.19 -6.09
N GLY A 15 -26.29 77.65 -5.17
CA GLY A 15 -27.76 77.80 -5.09
C GLY A 15 -28.57 76.49 -4.96
N HIS A 16 -28.75 75.87 -3.78
CA HIS A 16 -29.81 76.02 -2.75
C HIS A 16 -31.25 75.51 -3.06
N GLU A 17 -31.75 74.66 -2.13
CA GLU A 17 -33.15 74.38 -1.69
C GLU A 17 -34.12 73.55 -2.57
N VAL A 18 -34.52 72.32 -2.16
CA VAL A 18 -35.57 71.89 -1.18
C VAL A 18 -37.02 72.01 -1.68
N ARG A 19 -37.63 70.89 -2.16
CA ARG A 19 -38.80 70.19 -1.54
C ARG A 19 -39.43 69.14 -2.49
N ARG A 20 -39.85 68.05 -1.85
CA ARG A 20 -40.51 66.80 -2.32
C ARG A 20 -41.77 67.04 -3.16
N VAL A 21 -42.12 66.09 -4.07
CA VAL A 21 -43.29 65.19 -4.01
C VAL A 21 -43.26 64.16 -5.17
N ILE A 22 -43.07 62.89 -4.81
CA ILE A 22 -43.73 61.63 -5.24
C ILE A 22 -44.45 61.61 -6.61
N ALA A 23 -44.00 60.74 -7.52
CA ALA A 23 -44.74 59.55 -8.00
C ALA A 23 -44.10 58.94 -9.28
N GLY A 24 -43.91 57.61 -9.28
CA GLY A 24 -44.09 56.82 -10.52
C GLY A 24 -42.85 56.18 -11.17
N THR A 25 -42.53 54.97 -10.70
CA THR A 25 -42.21 53.77 -11.53
C THR A 25 -40.97 53.75 -12.43
N ALA A 26 -39.92 53.07 -11.95
CA ALA A 26 -39.14 52.09 -12.73
C ALA A 26 -38.46 51.11 -11.75
N ALA A 27 -39.11 49.97 -11.50
CA ALA A 27 -38.53 48.89 -10.71
C ALA A 27 -37.44 48.18 -11.53
N VAL A 28 -36.18 48.41 -11.20
CA VAL A 28 -35.07 47.59 -11.64
C VAL A 28 -35.07 46.32 -10.79
N VAL A 29 -35.43 45.20 -11.41
CA VAL A 29 -35.30 43.86 -10.83
C VAL A 29 -33.81 43.52 -10.78
N LEU A 30 -33.18 43.74 -9.63
CA LEU A 30 -31.89 43.16 -9.30
C LEU A 30 -32.14 41.71 -8.89
N ALA A 31 -31.84 40.78 -9.80
CA ALA A 31 -31.76 39.36 -9.49
C ALA A 31 -30.68 39.14 -8.43
N MET A 32 -31.10 38.90 -7.20
CA MET A 32 -30.24 38.36 -6.14
C MET A 32 -29.89 36.92 -6.54
N ALA A 33 -28.71 36.73 -7.12
CA ALA A 33 -28.10 35.42 -7.23
C ALA A 33 -27.83 34.94 -5.80
N TRP A 34 -28.64 33.99 -5.32
CA TRP A 34 -28.33 33.20 -4.15
C TRP A 34 -27.13 32.34 -4.50
N VAL A 35 -25.93 32.78 -4.11
CA VAL A 35 -24.79 31.87 -3.99
C VAL A 35 -25.13 30.97 -2.81
N VAL A 36 -25.68 29.79 -3.10
CA VAL A 36 -25.64 28.67 -2.16
C VAL A 36 -24.16 28.34 -2.05
N VAL A 37 -23.50 28.90 -1.03
CA VAL A 37 -22.23 28.36 -0.56
C VAL A 37 -22.58 26.96 -0.08
N GLY A 38 -22.32 25.98 -0.94
CA GLY A 38 -22.28 24.60 -0.50
C GLY A 38 -21.35 24.56 0.70
N LEU A 39 -21.87 24.12 1.84
CA LEU A 39 -21.03 23.58 2.89
C LEU A 39 -20.35 22.36 2.27
N GLY A 40 -19.25 22.60 1.55
CA GLY A 40 -18.25 21.58 1.31
C GLY A 40 -17.93 21.05 2.70
N GLN A 41 -18.11 19.75 2.88
CA GLN A 41 -17.57 19.11 4.05
C GLN A 41 -16.09 19.48 4.06
N ALA A 42 -15.68 20.27 5.04
CA ALA A 42 -14.28 20.37 5.35
C ALA A 42 -13.86 18.93 5.64
N GLU A 43 -13.08 18.33 4.73
CA GLU A 43 -12.28 17.17 5.10
C GLU A 43 -11.56 17.58 6.38
N ALA A 44 -11.86 16.84 7.45
CA ALA A 44 -11.19 17.04 8.71
C ALA A 44 -9.69 17.02 8.42
N ALA A 45 -8.98 18.05 8.90
CA ALA A 45 -7.54 17.94 9.07
C ALA A 45 -7.26 16.59 9.76
N PRO A 46 -6.19 15.85 9.37
CA PRO A 46 -5.83 14.61 10.04
C PRO A 46 -5.91 14.83 11.55
N GLY A 47 -6.76 14.04 12.20
CA GLY A 47 -7.35 14.40 13.50
C GLY A 47 -6.28 14.80 14.50
N ALA A 48 -6.44 15.98 15.10
CA ALA A 48 -5.60 16.41 16.20
C ALA A 48 -5.58 15.29 17.25
N VAL A 49 -4.39 14.74 17.50
CA VAL A 49 -4.16 13.76 18.55
C VAL A 49 -4.49 14.47 19.86
N LEU A 50 -5.35 13.88 20.70
CA LEU A 50 -5.57 14.45 22.02
C LEU A 50 -4.24 14.37 22.77
N PRO A 51 -3.78 15.46 23.42
CA PRO A 51 -2.47 15.50 24.04
C PRO A 51 -2.37 14.37 25.07
N VAL A 52 -1.37 13.52 24.90
CA VAL A 52 -1.19 12.36 25.77
C VAL A 52 -0.20 12.69 26.88
N ALA A 53 -0.33 12.07 28.04
CA ALA A 53 0.73 12.15 29.04
C ALA A 53 2.01 11.49 28.51
N ALA A 54 3.17 11.94 28.98
CA ALA A 54 4.45 11.30 28.68
C ALA A 54 4.38 9.78 28.88
N PHE A 55 4.97 9.04 27.95
CA PHE A 55 4.86 7.59 27.89
C PHE A 55 6.15 6.96 27.39
N GLU A 56 6.22 5.63 27.52
CA GLU A 56 7.28 4.82 26.91
C GLU A 56 6.72 4.17 25.63
N ALA A 57 7.36 4.45 24.51
CA ALA A 57 6.94 3.90 23.22
C ALA A 57 7.24 2.40 23.14
N PRO A 58 6.43 1.62 22.39
CA PRO A 58 6.79 0.25 22.07
C PRO A 58 8.15 0.19 21.37
N ARG A 59 8.90 -0.91 21.56
CA ARG A 59 10.09 -1.18 20.75
C ARG A 59 9.68 -1.49 19.30
N CYS A 60 10.52 -1.10 18.36
CA CYS A 60 10.42 -1.62 17.00
C CYS A 60 10.66 -3.14 16.99
N PRO A 61 10.06 -3.89 16.06
CA PRO A 61 10.22 -5.34 15.97
C PRO A 61 11.68 -5.79 15.78
N GLY A 62 12.02 -6.94 16.34
CA GLY A 62 13.34 -7.57 16.20
C GLY A 62 14.35 -7.19 17.27
N GLU A 63 15.52 -7.80 17.16
CA GLU A 63 16.60 -7.67 18.13
C GLU A 63 17.49 -6.45 17.85
N THR A 64 18.06 -5.90 18.92
CA THR A 64 19.10 -4.86 18.94
C THR A 64 20.29 -5.35 19.76
N ASP A 65 21.51 -4.96 19.37
CA ASP A 65 22.75 -5.32 20.08
C ASP A 65 22.82 -4.71 21.49
N LEU A 66 22.30 -3.50 21.64
CA LEU A 66 22.22 -2.74 22.89
C LEU A 66 20.75 -2.55 23.31
N ASP A 67 20.54 -2.43 24.61
CA ASP A 67 19.22 -2.13 25.16
C ASP A 67 18.98 -0.61 25.11
N PRO A 68 18.01 -0.10 24.32
CA PRO A 68 17.73 1.34 24.21
C PRO A 68 17.13 1.95 25.49
N THR A 69 16.94 1.16 26.54
CA THR A 69 16.51 1.60 27.87
C THR A 69 17.65 1.61 28.89
N ASP A 70 18.85 1.19 28.50
CA ASP A 70 20.04 1.22 29.35
C ASP A 70 20.78 2.57 29.23
N PRO A 71 20.72 3.43 30.26
CA PRO A 71 21.34 4.76 30.22
C PRO A 71 22.86 4.72 30.11
N THR A 72 23.49 3.55 30.29
CA THR A 72 24.94 3.39 30.13
C THR A 72 25.36 3.01 28.72
N ALA A 73 24.40 2.66 27.86
CA ALA A 73 24.64 2.19 26.50
C ALA A 73 24.63 3.32 25.46
N HIS A 74 24.07 4.50 25.77
CA HIS A 74 23.93 5.62 24.84
C HIS A 74 24.08 6.98 25.53
N GLN A 75 24.27 8.04 24.73
CA GLN A 75 24.33 9.42 25.20
C GLN A 75 22.96 10.10 25.03
N GLY A 76 22.72 11.21 25.74
CA GLY A 76 21.49 11.99 25.64
C GLY A 76 20.47 11.63 26.71
N LEU A 77 19.49 10.77 26.38
CA LEU A 77 18.44 10.37 27.31
C LEU A 77 18.82 9.11 28.10
N ASP A 78 18.27 8.97 29.30
CA ASP A 78 18.41 7.74 30.10
C ASP A 78 17.64 6.55 29.51
N ASN A 79 16.56 6.82 28.77
CA ASN A 79 15.74 5.82 28.09
C ASN A 79 15.31 6.37 26.73
N LEU A 80 15.83 5.81 25.64
CA LEU A 80 15.54 6.23 24.27
C LEU A 80 14.11 5.88 23.83
N LEU A 81 13.36 5.05 24.56
CA LEU A 81 11.93 4.82 24.34
C LEU A 81 11.04 5.90 24.96
N SER A 82 11.59 6.79 25.79
CA SER A 82 10.82 7.84 26.44
C SER A 82 10.32 8.87 25.41
N VAL A 83 9.00 9.08 25.39
CA VAL A 83 8.32 10.14 24.65
C VAL A 83 7.81 11.16 25.67
N SER A 84 8.63 12.18 25.91
CA SER A 84 8.38 13.30 26.83
C SER A 84 8.99 14.58 26.27
N GLY A 85 8.67 15.73 26.87
CA GLY A 85 9.23 17.02 26.44
C GLY A 85 9.03 17.29 24.95
N ALA A 86 10.11 17.66 24.25
CA ALA A 86 10.06 17.96 22.82
C ALA A 86 9.62 16.76 21.95
N ARG A 87 9.91 15.51 22.37
CA ARG A 87 9.40 14.32 21.67
C ARG A 87 7.88 14.21 21.78
N LEU A 88 7.32 14.53 22.95
CA LEU A 88 5.88 14.51 23.16
C LEU A 88 5.19 15.61 22.36
N ASP A 89 5.76 16.82 22.34
CA ASP A 89 5.24 17.92 21.53
C ASP A 89 5.23 17.56 20.03
N ALA A 90 6.29 16.92 19.53
CA ALA A 90 6.36 16.41 18.16
C ALA A 90 5.32 15.31 17.89
N TYR A 91 5.19 14.35 18.81
CA TYR A 91 4.21 13.26 18.71
C TYR A 91 2.76 13.77 18.66
N ASP A 92 2.41 14.70 19.56
CA ASP A 92 1.07 15.30 19.63
C ASP A 92 0.78 16.17 18.40
N ALA A 93 1.81 16.74 17.76
CA ALA A 93 1.71 17.41 16.47
C ALA A 93 1.55 16.45 15.28
N GLY A 94 1.61 15.13 15.51
CA GLY A 94 1.47 14.09 14.49
C GLY A 94 2.76 13.75 13.76
N ALA A 95 3.91 14.25 14.21
CA ALA A 95 5.21 13.88 13.66
C ALA A 95 5.60 12.46 14.09
N VAL A 96 6.43 11.81 13.27
CA VAL A 96 7.14 10.60 13.70
C VAL A 96 8.32 11.01 14.60
N VAL A 97 8.49 10.31 15.71
CA VAL A 97 9.53 10.60 16.70
C VAL A 97 10.62 9.52 16.57
N PRO A 98 11.85 9.88 16.16
CA PRO A 98 12.99 8.97 16.22
C PRO A 98 13.29 8.56 17.67
N LEU A 99 13.53 7.27 17.88
CA LEU A 99 13.79 6.70 19.20
C LEU A 99 15.25 6.25 19.31
N TYR A 100 15.64 5.25 18.52
CA TYR A 100 16.95 4.60 18.54
C TYR A 100 17.28 3.95 17.17
N ASP A 101 18.51 3.51 16.92
CA ASP A 101 18.97 2.89 15.68
C ASP A 101 18.98 1.35 15.70
N ALA A 102 19.42 0.71 14.62
CA ALA A 102 19.46 -0.76 14.54
C ALA A 102 20.29 -1.45 15.62
N SER A 103 21.27 -0.77 16.22
CA SER A 103 22.08 -1.25 17.35
C SER A 103 21.43 -0.97 18.70
N GLY A 104 20.45 -0.08 18.79
CA GLY A 104 19.92 0.41 20.07
C GLY A 104 20.52 1.74 20.53
N GLU A 105 21.25 2.45 19.65
CA GLU A 105 21.86 3.77 19.89
C GLU A 105 21.11 4.85 19.09
N THR A 106 21.75 5.94 18.65
CA THR A 106 21.13 7.01 17.83
C THR A 106 21.97 7.43 16.64
N THR A 107 23.06 6.71 16.36
CA THR A 107 24.17 7.18 15.52
C THR A 107 24.26 6.51 14.16
N ASP A 108 23.43 5.49 13.91
CA ASP A 108 23.42 4.73 12.66
C ASP A 108 22.02 4.61 12.04
N ALA A 109 21.96 4.25 10.76
CA ALA A 109 20.71 3.92 10.08
C ALA A 109 20.49 2.39 10.06
N PRO A 110 19.24 1.91 9.98
CA PRO A 110 17.98 2.66 10.04
C PRO A 110 17.59 3.07 11.47
N LEU A 111 16.62 3.98 11.59
CA LEU A 111 16.07 4.44 12.86
C LEU A 111 14.74 3.78 13.18
N CYS A 112 14.54 3.39 14.43
CA CYS A 112 13.24 3.11 15.01
C CYS A 112 12.51 4.43 15.26
N GLY A 113 11.30 4.58 14.72
CA GLY A 113 10.45 5.75 14.95
C GLY A 113 9.08 5.37 15.48
N THR A 114 8.50 6.21 16.33
CA THR A 114 7.15 6.04 16.86
C THR A 114 6.20 7.14 16.42
N ARG A 115 4.95 6.78 16.14
CA ARG A 115 3.92 7.72 15.70
C ARG A 115 2.55 7.32 16.23
N TYR A 116 1.62 8.26 16.18
CA TYR A 116 0.23 8.01 16.53
C TYR A 116 -0.50 7.23 15.43
N VAL A 117 -1.20 6.17 15.81
CA VAL A 117 -2.14 5.43 14.97
C VAL A 117 -3.47 5.31 15.69
N ALA A 118 -4.50 5.96 15.14
CA ALA A 118 -5.84 5.90 15.70
C ALA A 118 -6.34 4.44 15.78
N GLY A 119 -6.68 4.00 16.99
CA GLY A 119 -7.18 2.65 17.23
C GLY A 119 -6.12 1.56 17.26
N ALA A 120 -4.83 1.88 17.14
CA ALA A 120 -3.79 0.93 17.50
C ALA A 120 -3.86 0.63 19.00
N GLY A 121 -3.89 -0.65 19.37
CA GLY A 121 -3.81 -1.05 20.76
C GLY A 121 -2.44 -0.67 21.36
N GLY A 122 -2.42 -0.21 22.61
CA GLY A 122 -1.18 0.19 23.30
C GLY A 122 -1.33 1.48 24.11
N THR A 123 -0.24 1.89 24.76
CA THR A 123 -0.17 3.19 25.45
C THR A 123 -0.18 4.32 24.42
N ALA A 124 -0.98 5.36 24.66
CA ALA A 124 -1.04 6.57 23.81
C ALA A 124 -1.47 6.39 22.34
N GLY A 125 -1.82 5.17 21.88
CA GLY A 125 -2.00 4.90 20.45
C GLY A 125 -0.67 4.88 19.67
N ALA A 126 0.45 4.68 20.36
CA ALA A 126 1.78 4.66 19.77
C ALA A 126 2.08 3.34 19.05
N VAL A 127 2.56 3.46 17.82
CA VAL A 127 3.09 2.34 17.02
C VAL A 127 4.51 2.70 16.61
N SER A 128 5.43 1.80 16.89
CA SER A 128 6.84 1.94 16.53
C SER A 128 7.20 1.03 15.37
N GLN A 129 8.00 1.55 14.45
CA GLN A 129 8.40 0.87 13.23
C GLN A 129 9.78 1.34 12.75
N TRP A 130 10.47 0.49 12.01
CA TRP A 130 11.73 0.87 11.38
C TRP A 130 11.51 1.86 10.25
N MET A 131 12.40 2.83 10.17
CA MET A 131 12.44 3.88 9.16
C MET A 131 13.80 3.85 8.47
N PHE A 132 13.81 3.68 7.16
CA PHE A 132 15.03 3.47 6.37
C PHE A 132 15.43 4.75 5.63
N CYS A 133 16.71 5.09 5.69
CA CYS A 133 17.25 6.29 5.04
C CYS A 133 17.39 6.12 3.52
N THR A 134 17.15 7.20 2.76
CA THR A 134 17.36 7.26 1.30
C THR A 134 18.25 8.40 0.80
N SER A 135 18.99 9.09 1.68
CA SER A 135 19.80 10.26 1.32
C SER A 135 21.18 10.18 1.98
N TRP A 136 22.01 9.19 1.64
CA TRP A 136 23.27 8.88 2.36
C TRP A 136 24.16 10.10 2.69
N ALA A 137 24.24 11.09 1.80
CA ALA A 137 25.09 12.27 1.96
C ALA A 137 24.61 13.28 3.02
N ASP A 138 23.38 13.12 3.52
CA ASP A 138 22.74 13.99 4.50
C ASP A 138 23.00 13.49 5.94
N ASP A 139 22.67 14.30 6.94
CA ASP A 139 22.83 13.96 8.36
C ASP A 139 21.75 12.95 8.80
N LEU A 140 22.13 11.96 9.61
CA LEU A 140 21.18 10.97 10.13
C LEU A 140 20.07 11.66 10.96
N CYS A 141 20.41 12.66 11.76
CA CYS A 141 19.46 13.34 12.64
C CYS A 141 18.66 12.38 13.54
N GLY A 142 19.32 11.32 14.02
CA GLY A 142 18.78 10.37 14.99
C GLY A 142 19.06 10.75 16.45
N ASP A 143 20.00 11.66 16.67
CA ASP A 143 20.46 12.07 17.99
C ASP A 143 19.41 12.89 18.74
N VAL A 144 19.48 12.83 20.07
CA VAL A 144 18.62 13.59 20.97
C VAL A 144 19.41 14.15 22.14
N ASN A 145 19.04 15.36 22.56
CA ASN A 145 19.59 15.97 23.76
C ASN A 145 18.83 15.53 25.04
N GLU A 146 19.28 15.99 26.21
CA GLU A 146 18.69 15.66 27.52
C GLU A 146 17.21 16.08 27.65
N ASP A 147 16.76 17.08 26.89
CA ASP A 147 15.36 17.55 26.86
C ASP A 147 14.48 16.74 25.89
N GLY A 148 15.06 15.74 25.21
CA GLY A 148 14.42 14.94 24.17
C GLY A 148 14.25 15.67 22.83
N GLN A 149 14.88 16.82 22.64
CA GLN A 149 14.85 17.50 21.35
C GLN A 149 15.81 16.79 20.39
N ALA A 150 15.34 16.54 19.17
CA ALA A 150 16.17 15.98 18.10
C ALA A 150 17.32 16.93 17.77
N THR A 151 18.49 16.37 17.47
CA THR A 151 19.69 17.11 17.08
C THR A 151 20.32 16.54 15.81
N ASP A 152 21.10 17.37 15.13
CA ASP A 152 22.04 16.90 14.11
C ASP A 152 23.25 16.20 14.77
N SER A 153 24.14 15.63 13.95
CA SER A 153 25.36 14.94 14.41
C SER A 153 26.38 15.85 15.13
N ASP A 154 26.23 17.17 15.01
CA ASP A 154 27.02 18.16 15.74
C ASP A 154 26.38 18.54 17.09
N GLY A 155 25.21 17.99 17.42
CA GLY A 155 24.43 18.28 18.63
C GLY A 155 23.62 19.57 18.55
N ASN A 156 23.48 20.17 17.37
CA ASN A 156 22.62 21.34 17.20
C ASN A 156 21.16 20.91 17.16
N PRO A 157 20.26 21.61 17.86
CA PRO A 157 18.85 21.29 17.80
C PRO A 157 18.25 21.49 16.41
N ILE A 158 17.44 20.53 15.98
CA ILE A 158 16.73 20.55 14.70
C ILE A 158 15.22 20.57 14.93
N ASP A 159 14.47 20.84 13.86
CA ASP A 159 13.02 20.78 13.89
C ASP A 159 12.55 19.30 13.97
N PRO A 160 11.31 19.03 14.40
CA PRO A 160 10.73 17.69 14.33
C PRO A 160 10.73 17.11 12.91
N MET A 161 10.56 15.78 12.80
CA MET A 161 10.42 15.12 11.50
C MET A 161 9.08 15.47 10.85
N ASP A 162 9.12 16.24 9.76
CA ASP A 162 7.94 16.56 8.97
C ASP A 162 7.64 15.44 7.96
N SER A 163 6.35 15.15 7.77
CA SER A 163 5.91 14.23 6.73
C SER A 163 5.96 14.90 5.36
N LEU A 164 6.57 14.22 4.39
CA LEU A 164 6.66 14.59 2.99
C LEU A 164 5.70 13.74 2.16
N ALA A 165 5.09 14.35 1.15
CA ALA A 165 4.18 13.67 0.24
C ALA A 165 4.91 12.71 -0.73
N SER A 166 6.19 12.96 -0.98
CA SER A 166 7.05 12.20 -1.91
C SER A 166 8.51 12.40 -1.54
N ASN A 167 9.40 11.55 -2.06
CA ASN A 167 10.83 11.73 -1.90
C ASN A 167 11.44 12.50 -3.08
N PRO A 168 11.84 13.77 -2.92
CA PRO A 168 12.43 14.56 -3.99
C PRO A 168 13.81 14.07 -4.45
N ASP A 169 14.50 13.26 -3.64
CA ASP A 169 15.87 12.82 -3.91
C ASP A 169 15.90 11.55 -4.77
N LEU A 170 14.76 10.85 -4.90
CA LEU A 170 14.68 9.61 -5.68
C LEU A 170 14.42 9.87 -7.17
N ALA A 171 15.02 9.02 -8.01
CA ALA A 171 14.92 9.07 -9.47
C ALA A 171 13.57 8.53 -10.01
N GLY A 172 12.45 8.99 -9.45
CA GLY A 172 11.10 8.63 -9.88
C GLY A 172 10.44 7.51 -9.05
N THR A 173 9.23 7.16 -9.44
CA THR A 173 8.32 6.26 -8.70
C THR A 173 8.78 4.81 -8.63
N ASP A 174 9.73 4.40 -9.48
CA ASP A 174 10.23 3.02 -9.53
C ASP A 174 11.15 2.75 -8.34
N ALA A 175 12.01 3.71 -8.01
CA ALA A 175 12.85 3.66 -6.81
C ALA A 175 12.01 3.61 -5.54
N GLU A 176 10.95 4.42 -5.46
CA GLU A 176 10.02 4.39 -4.32
C GLU A 176 9.38 3.00 -4.18
N ARG A 177 8.87 2.42 -5.27
CA ARG A 177 8.27 1.08 -5.25
C ARG A 177 9.27 0.00 -4.83
N LEU A 178 10.48 0.02 -5.39
CA LEU A 178 11.54 -0.93 -5.03
C LEU A 178 11.89 -0.84 -3.54
N ILE A 179 12.07 0.36 -3.01
CA ILE A 179 12.38 0.56 -1.58
C ILE A 179 11.23 0.05 -0.70
N ALA A 180 9.97 0.36 -1.06
CA ALA A 180 8.82 -0.16 -0.34
C ALA A 180 8.81 -1.69 -0.32
N TYR A 181 9.02 -2.33 -1.48
CA TYR A 181 9.08 -3.79 -1.59
C TYR A 181 10.18 -4.38 -0.70
N LEU A 182 11.40 -3.81 -0.76
CA LEU A 182 12.54 -4.31 0.01
C LEU A 182 12.26 -4.26 1.50
N ILE A 183 11.65 -3.18 2.01
CA ILE A 183 11.40 -3.07 3.44
C ILE A 183 10.31 -4.04 3.90
N GLU A 184 9.25 -4.23 3.10
CA GLU A 184 8.15 -5.12 3.44
C GLU A 184 8.51 -6.60 3.35
N ASN A 185 9.28 -6.97 2.31
CA ASN A 185 9.52 -8.37 1.98
C ASN A 185 10.92 -8.82 2.35
N GLY A 186 11.87 -7.90 2.52
CA GLY A 186 13.29 -8.22 2.55
C GLY A 186 13.82 -8.65 1.18
N HIS A 187 15.06 -9.12 1.17
CA HIS A 187 15.71 -9.62 -0.03
C HIS A 187 16.86 -10.55 0.34
N THR A 188 17.23 -11.48 -0.55
CA THR A 188 18.48 -12.24 -0.40
C THR A 188 19.66 -11.27 -0.34
N TYR A 189 20.65 -11.59 0.49
CA TYR A 189 21.76 -10.70 0.73
C TYR A 189 23.12 -11.35 0.52
N GLU A 190 23.97 -10.70 -0.26
CA GLU A 190 25.38 -11.03 -0.43
C GLU A 190 26.26 -9.78 -0.29
N GLY A 191 27.06 -9.72 0.78
CA GLY A 191 27.92 -8.59 1.10
C GLY A 191 29.35 -8.74 0.58
N SER A 192 29.93 -7.65 0.05
CA SER A 192 31.33 -7.60 -0.36
C SER A 192 32.19 -6.81 0.64
N GLY A 193 33.29 -7.39 1.11
CA GLY A 193 34.20 -6.74 2.06
C GLY A 193 33.71 -6.73 3.52
N ALA A 194 34.61 -6.46 4.45
CA ALA A 194 34.35 -6.62 5.89
C ALA A 194 33.20 -5.71 6.42
N GLY A 195 32.98 -4.55 5.80
CA GLY A 195 31.93 -3.60 6.19
C GLY A 195 30.51 -3.98 5.77
N TYR A 196 30.35 -4.96 4.87
CA TYR A 196 29.04 -5.34 4.31
C TYR A 196 28.72 -6.82 4.55
N GLN A 197 29.58 -7.60 5.20
CA GLN A 197 29.29 -9.02 5.45
C GLN A 197 28.25 -9.24 6.56
N PHE A 198 28.16 -8.33 7.53
CA PHE A 198 27.19 -8.37 8.63
C PHE A 198 27.06 -9.76 9.29
N GLY A 199 28.19 -10.40 9.60
CA GLY A 199 28.20 -11.73 10.22
C GLY A 199 27.87 -12.89 9.27
N GLY A 200 27.84 -12.68 7.96
CA GLY A 200 27.60 -13.72 6.96
C GLY A 200 26.13 -14.09 6.78
N ILE A 201 25.22 -13.14 7.04
CA ILE A 201 23.79 -13.33 6.79
C ILE A 201 23.52 -13.63 5.30
N ALA A 202 22.45 -14.36 5.03
CA ALA A 202 22.01 -14.68 3.66
C ALA A 202 20.75 -13.91 3.24
N TYR A 203 20.13 -13.17 4.16
CA TYR A 203 18.86 -12.49 3.94
C TYR A 203 18.81 -11.19 4.74
N ALA A 204 18.35 -10.13 4.08
CA ALA A 204 18.15 -8.80 4.66
C ALA A 204 16.66 -8.56 4.90
N ASN A 205 16.29 -8.11 6.09
CA ASN A 205 14.91 -7.83 6.49
C ASN A 205 14.89 -6.78 7.62
N ALA A 206 13.72 -6.20 7.92
CA ALA A 206 13.61 -5.14 8.91
C ALA A 206 13.54 -5.65 10.36
N ASP A 207 12.94 -6.82 10.58
CA ASP A 207 12.36 -7.16 11.88
C ASP A 207 13.06 -8.32 12.62
N GLU A 208 14.21 -8.80 12.11
CA GLU A 208 14.91 -9.95 12.72
C GLU A 208 16.04 -9.51 13.66
N SER A 209 17.18 -9.08 13.12
CA SER A 209 18.40 -8.75 13.90
C SER A 209 19.02 -7.43 13.46
N THR A 210 19.95 -6.89 14.26
CA THR A 210 20.74 -5.71 13.87
C THR A 210 21.44 -5.89 12.52
N ASN A 211 22.01 -7.07 12.26
CA ASN A 211 22.75 -7.34 11.02
C ASN A 211 21.84 -7.42 9.79
N THR A 212 20.72 -8.14 9.88
CA THR A 212 19.77 -8.28 8.75
C THR A 212 19.16 -6.93 8.39
N ARG A 213 18.95 -6.07 9.39
CA ARG A 213 18.41 -4.73 9.25
C ARG A 213 19.40 -3.73 8.65
N ARG A 214 20.66 -3.76 9.09
CA ARG A 214 21.75 -2.98 8.48
C ARG A 214 21.96 -3.38 7.02
N ALA A 215 21.91 -4.67 6.73
CA ALA A 215 21.98 -5.16 5.36
C ALA A 215 20.81 -4.66 4.50
N LEU A 216 19.60 -4.63 5.04
CA LEU A 216 18.44 -4.06 4.34
C LEU A 216 18.63 -2.56 4.06
N GLN A 217 19.17 -1.79 5.02
CA GLN A 217 19.51 -0.38 4.81
C GLN A 217 20.54 -0.18 3.68
N VAL A 218 21.53 -1.08 3.57
CA VAL A 218 22.47 -1.08 2.43
C VAL A 218 21.74 -1.31 1.11
N LEU A 219 20.80 -2.26 1.06
CA LEU A 219 20.00 -2.50 -0.16
C LEU A 219 19.12 -1.30 -0.52
N VAL A 220 18.56 -0.59 0.47
CA VAL A 220 17.83 0.67 0.25
C VAL A 220 18.76 1.71 -0.40
N TRP A 221 19.98 1.87 0.10
CA TRP A 221 20.97 2.78 -0.51
C TRP A 221 21.43 2.34 -1.89
N CYS A 222 21.46 1.03 -2.20
CA CYS A 222 21.72 0.57 -3.56
C CYS A 222 20.67 1.06 -4.56
N ILE A 223 19.44 1.37 -4.10
CA ILE A 223 18.37 1.96 -4.92
C ILE A 223 18.43 3.49 -4.87
N SER A 224 18.57 4.10 -3.69
CA SER A 224 18.51 5.57 -3.54
C SER A 224 19.78 6.29 -3.95
N ASP A 225 20.94 5.71 -3.66
CA ASP A 225 22.26 6.36 -3.71
C ASP A 225 23.35 5.51 -4.40
N PRO A 226 23.07 4.79 -5.51
CA PRO A 226 24.00 3.81 -6.08
C PRO A 226 25.36 4.39 -6.49
N THR A 227 25.42 5.70 -6.75
CA THR A 227 26.64 6.40 -7.18
C THR A 227 27.12 7.44 -6.17
N THR A 228 26.36 7.71 -5.10
CA THR A 228 26.68 8.75 -4.11
C THR A 228 27.70 8.25 -3.10
N ILE A 229 27.69 6.95 -2.80
CA ILE A 229 28.57 6.32 -1.81
C ILE A 229 29.90 5.92 -2.49
N PRO A 230 31.04 6.58 -2.19
CA PRO A 230 32.31 6.35 -2.86
C PRO A 230 33.08 5.17 -2.23
N ASP A 231 32.42 4.03 -2.03
CA ASP A 231 33.01 2.81 -1.47
C ASP A 231 32.96 1.66 -2.49
N PRO A 232 34.11 1.12 -2.95
CA PRO A 232 34.12 0.01 -3.90
C PRO A 232 33.44 -1.25 -3.37
N ASN A 233 33.45 -1.48 -2.05
CA ASN A 233 32.78 -2.62 -1.44
C ASN A 233 31.25 -2.43 -1.45
N PHE A 234 30.77 -1.19 -1.30
CA PHE A 234 29.35 -0.86 -1.49
C PHE A 234 28.92 -1.14 -2.93
N THR A 235 29.65 -0.60 -3.91
CA THR A 235 29.34 -0.81 -5.33
C THR A 235 29.31 -2.31 -5.69
N ALA A 236 30.28 -3.08 -5.19
CA ALA A 236 30.31 -4.53 -5.38
C ALA A 236 29.12 -5.23 -4.70
N THR A 237 28.76 -4.83 -3.48
CA THR A 237 27.58 -5.34 -2.76
C THR A 237 26.30 -5.06 -3.56
N CYS A 238 26.10 -3.85 -4.07
CA CYS A 238 24.94 -3.55 -4.90
C CYS A 238 24.88 -4.41 -6.17
N ALA A 239 26.01 -4.63 -6.83
CA ALA A 239 26.08 -5.46 -8.04
C ALA A 239 25.77 -6.95 -7.77
N LEU A 240 26.13 -7.47 -6.59
CA LEU A 240 25.81 -8.85 -6.20
C LEU A 240 24.32 -9.04 -5.91
N ASN A 241 23.68 -8.04 -5.30
CA ASN A 241 22.27 -8.12 -4.88
C ASN A 241 21.29 -7.67 -5.95
N PHE A 242 21.71 -6.79 -6.86
CA PHE A 242 20.89 -6.32 -7.98
C PHE A 242 21.62 -6.54 -9.32
N PRO A 243 21.85 -7.79 -9.73
CA PRO A 243 22.37 -8.09 -11.05
C PRO A 243 21.41 -7.64 -12.15
N ASP A 244 21.89 -7.60 -13.40
CA ASP A 244 21.11 -7.18 -14.57
C ASP A 244 19.73 -7.86 -14.61
N GLY A 245 18.67 -7.06 -14.54
CA GLY A 245 17.28 -7.51 -14.61
C GLY A 245 16.60 -7.79 -13.27
N GLU A 246 17.31 -7.82 -12.14
CA GLU A 246 16.67 -8.11 -10.84
C GLU A 246 15.72 -7.02 -10.39
N GLN A 247 16.10 -5.73 -10.50
CA GLN A 247 15.18 -4.63 -10.21
C GLN A 247 13.97 -4.65 -11.16
N ALA A 248 14.13 -5.05 -12.42
CA ALA A 248 13.02 -5.17 -13.36
C ALA A 248 12.08 -6.32 -12.97
N ARG A 249 12.63 -7.46 -12.50
CA ARG A 249 11.87 -8.57 -11.94
C ARG A 249 11.06 -8.14 -10.72
N LEU A 250 11.68 -7.41 -9.79
CA LEU A 250 11.00 -6.87 -8.62
C LEU A 250 9.90 -5.88 -9.01
N LEU A 251 10.17 -4.95 -9.94
CA LEU A 251 9.18 -3.99 -10.44
C LEU A 251 7.97 -4.67 -11.11
N ALA A 252 8.17 -5.82 -11.75
CA ALA A 252 7.09 -6.62 -12.31
C ALA A 252 6.17 -7.22 -11.22
N LEU A 253 6.71 -7.53 -10.03
CA LEU A 253 5.92 -7.98 -8.88
C LEU A 253 5.13 -6.84 -8.21
N ILE A 254 5.54 -5.58 -8.41
CA ILE A 254 4.93 -4.39 -7.78
C ILE A 254 4.45 -3.38 -8.84
N PRO A 255 3.41 -3.73 -9.62
CA PRO A 255 2.88 -2.81 -10.62
C PRO A 255 2.43 -1.49 -10.00
N ALA A 256 2.72 -0.38 -10.69
CA ALA A 256 2.34 0.97 -10.26
C ALA A 256 0.82 1.15 -10.17
N THR A 257 0.08 0.47 -11.05
CA THR A 257 -1.38 0.40 -11.02
C THR A 257 -1.79 -1.06 -11.01
N PRO A 258 -2.42 -1.55 -9.94
CA PRO A 258 -2.95 -2.90 -9.93
C PRO A 258 -4.08 -3.06 -10.94
N VAL A 259 -4.09 -4.20 -11.60
CA VAL A 259 -5.15 -4.64 -12.50
C VAL A 259 -5.60 -6.00 -11.98
N ALA A 260 -6.90 -6.14 -11.78
CA ALA A 260 -7.57 -7.41 -11.49
C ALA A 260 -8.90 -7.43 -12.24
N ASP A 261 -8.82 -7.15 -13.54
CA ASP A 261 -9.98 -6.96 -14.40
C ASP A 261 -10.61 -8.31 -14.71
N LEU A 262 -11.78 -8.53 -14.13
CA LEU A 262 -12.57 -9.71 -14.37
C LEU A 262 -13.52 -9.44 -15.54
N SER A 263 -13.49 -10.32 -16.53
CA SER A 263 -14.43 -10.30 -17.64
C SER A 263 -15.08 -11.66 -17.80
N PHE A 264 -16.35 -11.66 -18.20
CA PHE A 264 -17.07 -12.86 -18.57
C PHE A 264 -17.16 -12.91 -20.10
N ASP A 265 -16.57 -13.94 -20.69
CA ASP A 265 -16.34 -14.02 -22.15
C ASP A 265 -17.67 -14.16 -22.94
N VAL A 266 -18.78 -14.48 -22.26
CA VAL A 266 -20.09 -14.61 -22.89
C VAL A 266 -20.89 -13.32 -22.77
N SER A 267 -20.46 -12.27 -23.48
CA SER A 267 -21.27 -11.05 -23.61
C SER A 267 -22.65 -11.37 -24.22
N GLY A 268 -23.70 -11.34 -23.39
CA GLY A 268 -25.09 -11.55 -23.80
C GLY A 268 -25.54 -13.02 -23.97
N GLY A 269 -24.73 -14.02 -23.63
CA GLY A 269 -25.14 -15.43 -23.64
C GLY A 269 -25.47 -15.97 -22.26
N THR A 270 -26.40 -16.94 -22.21
CA THR A 270 -26.77 -17.65 -20.97
C THR A 270 -26.00 -18.96 -20.87
N VAL A 271 -25.66 -19.38 -19.65
CA VAL A 271 -25.01 -20.68 -19.39
C VAL A 271 -26.05 -21.61 -18.78
N ASN A 272 -26.10 -22.88 -19.19
CA ASN A 272 -27.05 -23.78 -18.57
C ASN A 272 -26.60 -24.14 -17.14
N VAL A 273 -27.55 -24.31 -16.22
CA VAL A 273 -27.25 -24.85 -14.88
C VAL A 273 -26.55 -26.20 -15.03
N GLY A 274 -25.44 -26.38 -14.30
CA GLY A 274 -24.58 -27.57 -14.40
C GLY A 274 -23.47 -27.47 -15.46
N GLU A 275 -23.51 -26.50 -16.38
CA GLU A 275 -22.37 -26.20 -17.25
C GLU A 275 -21.32 -25.34 -16.53
N THR A 276 -20.04 -25.53 -16.89
CA THR A 276 -18.94 -24.73 -16.35
C THR A 276 -18.89 -23.38 -17.06
N ALA A 277 -19.16 -22.32 -16.31
CA ALA A 277 -18.92 -20.95 -16.73
C ALA A 277 -17.42 -20.62 -16.63
N ARG A 278 -16.92 -19.88 -17.62
CA ARG A 278 -15.52 -19.46 -17.75
C ARG A 278 -15.43 -17.95 -17.64
N PHE A 279 -14.61 -17.48 -16.73
CA PHE A 279 -14.31 -16.06 -16.51
C PHE A 279 -12.85 -15.82 -16.83
N THR A 280 -12.55 -14.77 -17.58
CA THR A 280 -11.18 -14.38 -17.92
C THR A 280 -10.79 -13.23 -17.00
N MET A 281 -9.78 -13.44 -16.17
CA MET A 281 -9.21 -12.42 -15.32
C MET A 281 -7.88 -11.95 -15.91
N ARG A 282 -7.77 -10.66 -16.21
CA ARG A 282 -6.51 -10.01 -16.52
C ARG A 282 -5.93 -9.43 -15.23
N THR A 283 -4.71 -9.82 -14.88
CA THR A 283 -4.08 -9.33 -13.64
C THR A 283 -2.59 -9.08 -13.81
N ASN A 284 -2.09 -8.06 -13.11
CA ASN A 284 -0.66 -7.84 -12.88
C ASN A 284 -0.29 -7.98 -11.40
N VAL A 285 -1.23 -8.43 -10.58
CA VAL A 285 -1.02 -8.71 -9.17
C VAL A 285 -0.51 -10.14 -9.05
N PHE A 286 0.78 -10.29 -8.76
CA PHE A 286 1.48 -11.56 -8.62
C PHE A 286 1.84 -11.83 -7.16
N ASP A 287 1.90 -13.12 -6.78
CA ASP A 287 2.26 -13.61 -5.44
C ASP A 287 1.51 -12.95 -4.27
N SER A 288 0.38 -12.31 -4.58
CA SER A 288 -0.43 -11.53 -3.65
C SER A 288 -1.88 -12.03 -3.69
N PRO A 289 -2.61 -11.97 -2.56
CA PRO A 289 -3.94 -12.52 -2.49
C PRO A 289 -4.96 -11.70 -3.31
N ILE A 290 -5.70 -12.39 -4.18
CA ILE A 290 -6.90 -11.88 -4.84
C ILE A 290 -8.09 -12.65 -4.27
N MET A 291 -8.93 -11.98 -3.49
CA MET A 291 -10.12 -12.58 -2.91
C MET A 291 -11.20 -12.72 -3.99
N LEU A 292 -11.67 -13.95 -4.22
CA LEU A 292 -12.78 -14.24 -5.10
C LEU A 292 -14.05 -14.44 -4.29
N THR A 293 -15.11 -13.75 -4.67
CA THR A 293 -16.44 -13.99 -4.13
C THR A 293 -17.41 -14.20 -5.27
N ALA A 294 -18.32 -15.15 -5.10
CA ALA A 294 -19.37 -15.39 -6.05
C ALA A 294 -20.66 -15.75 -5.35
N SER A 295 -21.76 -15.17 -5.83
CA SER A 295 -23.09 -15.43 -5.31
C SER A 295 -24.05 -15.57 -6.47
N PRO A 296 -24.85 -16.65 -6.55
CA PRO A 296 -24.96 -17.81 -5.64
C PRO A 296 -24.04 -19.00 -6.04
N LEU A 297 -22.88 -18.75 -6.64
CA LEU A 297 -22.09 -19.80 -7.29
C LEU A 297 -21.29 -20.68 -6.33
N GLY A 298 -20.88 -21.86 -6.81
CA GLY A 298 -19.99 -22.77 -6.10
C GLY A 298 -18.53 -22.29 -6.04
N ALA A 299 -17.64 -23.15 -5.54
CA ALA A 299 -16.22 -22.86 -5.45
C ALA A 299 -15.57 -22.70 -6.82
N PHE A 300 -14.59 -21.80 -6.91
CA PHE A 300 -13.78 -21.60 -8.11
C PHE A 300 -12.71 -22.67 -8.27
N SER A 301 -12.37 -22.95 -9.53
CA SER A 301 -11.15 -23.66 -9.91
C SER A 301 -10.43 -22.91 -11.03
N VAL A 302 -9.11 -23.07 -11.15
CA VAL A 302 -8.35 -22.52 -12.28
C VAL A 302 -8.55 -23.42 -13.51
N CYS A 303 -9.14 -22.91 -14.59
CA CYS A 303 -9.25 -23.66 -15.85
C CYS A 303 -7.91 -23.67 -16.59
N SER A 304 -7.23 -22.52 -16.62
CA SER A 304 -5.95 -22.30 -17.29
C SER A 304 -5.24 -21.06 -16.72
N GLY A 305 -3.92 -21.01 -16.90
CA GLY A 305 -3.03 -20.01 -16.30
C GLY A 305 -2.23 -20.56 -15.12
N ASP A 306 -1.11 -19.92 -14.80
CA ASP A 306 -0.25 -20.29 -13.68
C ASP A 306 -0.75 -19.62 -12.39
N ALA A 307 -1.78 -20.22 -11.81
CA ALA A 307 -2.43 -19.71 -10.61
C ALA A 307 -2.96 -20.83 -9.73
N THR A 308 -3.12 -20.53 -8.44
CA THR A 308 -3.66 -21.46 -7.44
C THR A 308 -4.78 -20.81 -6.66
N ILE A 309 -5.79 -21.60 -6.29
CA ILE A 309 -6.91 -21.14 -5.45
C ILE A 309 -6.92 -21.95 -4.16
N THR A 310 -6.85 -21.28 -3.03
CA THR A 310 -7.00 -21.86 -1.69
C THR A 310 -8.00 -21.03 -0.91
N ASP A 311 -9.07 -21.64 -0.39
CA ASP A 311 -10.09 -20.96 0.42
C ASP A 311 -10.63 -19.65 -0.21
N SER A 312 -10.95 -19.69 -1.51
CA SER A 312 -11.41 -18.55 -2.32
C SER A 312 -10.39 -17.42 -2.53
N VAL A 313 -9.14 -17.63 -2.12
CA VAL A 313 -8.01 -16.73 -2.42
C VAL A 313 -7.27 -17.27 -3.63
N LEU A 314 -7.22 -16.47 -4.69
CA LEU A 314 -6.43 -16.72 -5.88
C LEU A 314 -5.04 -16.09 -5.72
N THR A 315 -4.00 -16.86 -6.01
CA THR A 315 -2.62 -16.40 -6.09
C THR A 315 -2.08 -16.74 -7.49
N VAL A 316 -1.54 -15.73 -8.17
CA VAL A 316 -1.06 -15.85 -9.55
C VAL A 316 0.46 -15.75 -9.56
N ALA A 317 1.12 -16.71 -10.21
CA ALA A 317 2.56 -16.72 -10.32
C ALA A 317 3.04 -15.65 -11.33
N PRO A 318 4.22 -15.05 -11.11
CA PRO A 318 4.81 -14.12 -12.06
C PRO A 318 5.13 -14.84 -13.38
N PRO A 319 4.86 -14.20 -14.54
CA PRO A 319 5.09 -14.82 -15.83
C PRO A 319 6.59 -14.98 -16.11
N ALA A 320 6.98 -16.17 -16.58
CA ALA A 320 8.39 -16.46 -16.90
C ALA A 320 8.96 -15.61 -18.06
N ASP A 321 8.09 -15.02 -18.89
CA ASP A 321 8.47 -14.17 -20.02
C ASP A 321 8.58 -12.68 -19.66
N GLY A 322 8.29 -12.30 -18.41
CA GLY A 322 8.35 -10.92 -17.94
C GLY A 322 7.21 -10.02 -18.43
N SER A 323 6.10 -10.60 -18.90
CA SER A 323 4.91 -9.84 -19.28
C SER A 323 4.36 -8.99 -18.12
N SER A 324 3.85 -7.79 -18.43
CA SER A 324 3.34 -6.84 -17.43
C SER A 324 1.99 -7.23 -16.84
N ASP A 325 1.26 -8.13 -17.48
CA ASP A 325 0.05 -8.77 -16.99
C ASP A 325 -0.11 -10.16 -17.60
N VAL A 326 -0.99 -10.96 -17.00
CA VAL A 326 -1.35 -12.30 -17.46
C VAL A 326 -2.85 -12.47 -17.51
N LEU A 327 -3.30 -13.42 -18.32
CA LEU A 327 -4.68 -13.89 -18.35
C LEU A 327 -4.78 -15.21 -17.59
N VAL A 328 -5.68 -15.26 -16.61
CA VAL A 328 -6.07 -16.46 -15.87
C VAL A 328 -7.52 -16.77 -16.17
N GLU A 329 -7.83 -18.01 -16.50
CA GLU A 329 -9.20 -18.44 -16.75
C GLU A 329 -9.74 -19.16 -15.51
N LEU A 330 -10.83 -18.64 -14.96
CA LEU A 330 -11.49 -19.14 -13.76
C LEU A 330 -12.77 -19.91 -14.15
N CYS A 331 -12.92 -21.10 -13.59
CA CYS A 331 -14.03 -22.01 -13.83
C CYS A 331 -14.93 -22.03 -12.61
N VAL A 332 -16.23 -21.94 -12.83
CA VAL A 332 -17.23 -22.09 -11.78
C VAL A 332 -18.51 -22.69 -12.35
N THR A 333 -19.19 -23.51 -11.56
CA THR A 333 -20.45 -24.14 -11.95
C THR A 333 -21.57 -23.67 -11.02
N ALA A 334 -22.70 -23.28 -11.60
CA ALA A 334 -23.90 -22.94 -10.85
C ALA A 334 -24.75 -24.18 -10.58
N THR A 335 -25.35 -24.24 -9.39
CA THR A 335 -26.34 -25.26 -9.01
C THR A 335 -27.78 -24.77 -9.17
N GLU A 336 -27.99 -23.46 -9.34
CA GLU A 336 -29.30 -22.84 -9.44
C GLU A 336 -29.35 -21.88 -10.64
N ALA A 337 -30.53 -21.73 -11.23
CA ALA A 337 -30.76 -20.77 -12.32
C ALA A 337 -30.94 -19.36 -11.73
N GLY A 338 -30.44 -18.35 -12.43
CA GLY A 338 -30.54 -16.95 -12.01
C GLY A 338 -29.31 -16.12 -12.39
N PRO A 339 -29.36 -14.81 -12.10
CA PRO A 339 -28.19 -13.95 -12.21
C PRO A 339 -27.16 -14.34 -11.14
N ALA A 340 -25.89 -14.30 -11.51
CA ALA A 340 -24.77 -14.51 -10.63
C ALA A 340 -23.74 -13.40 -10.86
N THR A 341 -23.19 -12.88 -9.76
CA THR A 341 -22.12 -11.89 -9.81
C THR A 341 -20.87 -12.51 -9.21
N VAL A 342 -19.77 -12.42 -9.95
CA VAL A 342 -18.43 -12.76 -9.47
C VAL A 342 -17.69 -11.46 -9.21
N THR A 343 -17.02 -11.38 -8.07
CA THR A 343 -16.21 -10.23 -7.69
C THR A 343 -14.80 -10.70 -7.35
N ALA A 344 -13.80 -10.04 -7.92
CA ALA A 344 -12.40 -10.16 -7.57
C ALA A 344 -11.98 -8.89 -6.82
N THR A 345 -11.47 -9.05 -5.61
CA THR A 345 -11.01 -7.94 -4.77
C THR A 345 -9.56 -8.17 -4.40
N THR A 346 -8.72 -7.18 -4.63
CA THR A 346 -7.31 -7.22 -4.26
C THR A 346 -6.88 -5.91 -3.63
N SER A 347 -5.93 -6.02 -2.70
CA SER A 347 -5.19 -4.86 -2.22
C SER A 347 -3.75 -5.02 -2.71
N PRO A 348 -3.27 -4.11 -3.56
CA PRO A 348 -1.90 -4.19 -4.07
C PRO A 348 -0.89 -4.15 -2.91
N PRO A 349 0.25 -4.85 -3.01
CA PRO A 349 1.37 -4.61 -2.10
C PRO A 349 1.82 -3.13 -2.15
N SER A 350 1.73 -2.52 -3.35
CA SER A 350 2.16 -1.15 -3.61
C SER A 350 1.34 -0.04 -2.94
N VAL A 351 0.29 -0.36 -2.16
CA VAL A 351 -0.58 0.67 -1.55
C VAL A 351 -0.39 0.87 -0.05
N ARG A 352 0.43 0.09 0.67
CA ARG A 352 0.93 0.59 1.96
C ARG A 352 1.76 1.83 1.64
N ARG A 353 1.19 3.01 1.88
CA ARG A 353 1.82 4.27 1.51
C ARG A 353 3.09 4.38 2.33
N MET A 354 4.21 4.25 1.63
CA MET A 354 5.50 4.71 2.13
C MET A 354 5.33 6.20 2.40
N SER A 355 5.41 6.55 3.67
CA SER A 355 5.49 7.93 4.12
C SER A 355 6.96 8.31 4.16
N TRP A 356 7.22 9.54 3.75
CA TRP A 356 8.55 10.10 3.77
C TRP A 356 8.62 11.07 4.93
N ASN A 357 9.70 11.04 5.70
CA ASN A 357 9.86 11.93 6.84
C ASN A 357 11.23 12.57 6.82
N ARG A 358 11.29 13.87 7.06
CA ARG A 358 12.55 14.61 7.12
C ARG A 358 12.41 15.77 8.08
N SER A 359 13.42 15.95 8.92
CA SER A 359 13.61 17.21 9.61
C SER A 359 14.32 18.18 8.67
N VAL A 360 13.83 19.42 8.62
CA VAL A 360 14.59 20.48 7.98
C VAL A 360 15.60 20.99 8.98
N ALA A 361 16.86 20.93 8.58
CA ALA A 361 17.96 21.51 9.30
C ALA A 361 17.69 22.99 9.61
N SER A 362 17.99 23.41 10.84
CA SER A 362 18.23 24.82 11.18
C SER A 362 19.14 25.46 10.11
N PRO A 363 19.10 26.79 9.83
CA PRO A 363 19.89 27.40 8.74
C PRO A 363 21.41 27.16 8.80
N GLN A 364 21.91 26.59 9.89
CA GLN A 364 23.31 26.21 10.13
C GLN A 364 23.59 24.71 10.02
N ALA A 365 22.57 23.85 10.07
CA ALA A 365 22.72 22.40 10.10
C ALA A 365 22.74 21.79 8.68
N ARG A 366 23.41 20.64 8.54
CA ARG A 366 23.32 19.84 7.31
C ARG A 366 21.88 19.30 7.20
N PRO A 367 21.30 19.25 5.99
CA PRO A 367 20.00 18.62 5.81
C PRO A 367 19.96 17.22 6.43
N CYS A 368 18.86 16.88 7.08
CA CYS A 368 18.63 15.53 7.57
C CYS A 368 18.24 14.60 6.42
N GLN A 369 18.60 13.33 6.58
CA GLN A 369 18.22 12.24 5.71
C GLN A 369 16.70 12.12 5.59
N ILE A 370 16.23 11.71 4.42
CA ILE A 370 14.83 11.36 4.23
C ILE A 370 14.65 9.89 4.65
N TYR A 371 13.65 9.67 5.48
CA TYR A 371 13.29 8.36 6.02
C TYR A 371 12.02 7.83 5.36
N ALA A 372 12.15 6.66 4.72
CA ALA A 372 11.03 5.79 4.36
C ALA A 372 10.44 5.17 5.63
N ALA A 373 9.19 5.48 5.93
CA ALA A 373 8.46 4.91 7.04
C ALA A 373 7.11 4.38 6.55
N PHE A 374 6.60 3.29 7.10
CA PHE A 374 5.31 2.74 6.67
C PHE A 374 4.17 3.40 7.42
N ALA A 375 3.16 3.89 6.71
CA ALA A 375 1.90 4.15 7.35
C ALA A 375 0.92 3.10 6.86
N ASP A 376 0.45 2.26 7.79
CA ASP A 376 -0.73 1.39 7.62
C ASP A 376 -1.96 2.28 7.43
N TYR A 377 -2.03 2.99 6.31
CA TYR A 377 -3.25 3.64 5.88
C TYR A 377 -4.18 2.56 5.33
N PRO A 378 -5.48 2.61 5.65
CA PRO A 378 -6.45 1.75 5.01
C PRO A 378 -6.37 1.98 3.50
N VAL A 379 -5.91 0.96 2.82
CA VAL A 379 -5.81 0.92 1.38
C VAL A 379 -7.17 0.59 0.80
N THR A 380 -7.67 1.45 -0.09
CA THR A 380 -8.91 1.17 -0.81
C THR A 380 -8.64 -0.02 -1.73
N PRO A 381 -9.25 -1.19 -1.50
CA PRO A 381 -9.01 -2.35 -2.34
C PRO A 381 -9.56 -2.08 -3.76
N THR A 382 -8.83 -2.55 -4.76
CA THR A 382 -9.32 -2.58 -6.14
C THR A 382 -10.30 -3.74 -6.26
N THR A 383 -11.50 -3.45 -6.77
CA THR A 383 -12.56 -4.44 -6.94
C THR A 383 -13.03 -4.43 -8.39
N SER A 384 -13.11 -5.61 -9.00
CA SER A 384 -13.70 -5.84 -10.31
C SER A 384 -14.81 -6.87 -10.20
N SER A 385 -15.87 -6.72 -11.00
CA SER A 385 -17.00 -7.65 -10.99
C SER A 385 -17.46 -7.99 -12.41
N ALA A 386 -17.86 -9.24 -12.60
CA ALA A 386 -18.45 -9.72 -13.83
C ALA A 386 -19.75 -10.47 -13.54
N ASP A 387 -20.77 -10.23 -14.36
CA ASP A 387 -22.08 -10.87 -14.23
C ASP A 387 -22.24 -12.00 -15.24
N ALA A 388 -22.89 -13.07 -14.81
CA ALA A 388 -23.33 -14.18 -15.64
C ALA A 388 -24.80 -14.51 -15.35
N THR A 389 -25.51 -15.08 -16.32
CA THR A 389 -26.88 -15.55 -16.13
C THR A 389 -26.98 -17.03 -16.43
N PHE A 390 -27.44 -17.80 -15.44
CA PHE A 390 -27.64 -19.23 -15.55
C PHE A 390 -29.11 -19.55 -15.83
N VAL A 391 -29.37 -20.40 -16.82
CA VAL A 391 -30.72 -20.83 -17.21
C VAL A 391 -30.91 -22.31 -16.94
N ALA A 392 -32.12 -22.68 -16.52
CA ALA A 392 -32.45 -24.09 -16.33
C ALA A 392 -32.40 -24.83 -17.68
N VAL A 393 -31.84 -26.04 -17.67
CA VAL A 393 -31.91 -26.94 -18.83
C VAL A 393 -33.38 -27.30 -19.06
N PRO A 394 -33.94 -27.10 -20.26
CA PRO A 394 -35.31 -27.50 -20.54
C PRO A 394 -35.46 -29.02 -20.34
N GLU A 395 -36.51 -29.44 -19.63
CA GLU A 395 -36.86 -30.85 -19.47
C GLU A 395 -37.11 -31.46 -20.87
N PRO A 396 -36.56 -32.65 -21.18
CA PRO A 396 -36.80 -33.26 -22.49
C PRO A 396 -38.31 -33.45 -22.68
N THR A 397 -38.83 -32.97 -23.81
CA THR A 397 -40.22 -33.24 -24.20
C THR A 397 -40.44 -34.75 -24.17
N PRO A 398 -41.48 -35.27 -23.48
CA PRO A 398 -41.73 -36.70 -23.45
C PRO A 398 -41.88 -37.21 -24.89
N ASP A 399 -41.13 -38.25 -25.21
CA ASP A 399 -41.19 -38.94 -26.51
C ASP A 399 -42.66 -39.32 -26.77
N PRO A 400 -43.27 -38.93 -27.91
CA PRO A 400 -44.65 -39.29 -28.19
C PRO A 400 -44.84 -40.79 -28.01
N THR A 401 -45.77 -41.17 -27.12
CA THR A 401 -46.20 -42.56 -26.95
C THR A 401 -46.45 -43.16 -28.33
N PRO A 402 -45.83 -44.30 -28.68
CA PRO A 402 -46.00 -44.90 -30.00
C PRO A 402 -47.49 -45.14 -30.24
N THR A 403 -48.03 -44.48 -31.27
CA THR A 403 -49.37 -44.76 -31.75
C THR A 403 -49.43 -46.23 -32.15
N SER A 404 -50.35 -46.97 -31.54
CA SER A 404 -50.62 -48.37 -31.83
C SER A 404 -50.76 -48.58 -33.34
N ASP A 405 -49.86 -49.41 -33.88
CA ASP A 405 -49.75 -49.81 -35.27
C ASP A 405 -51.09 -50.35 -35.80
N PRO A 406 -51.63 -49.82 -36.91
CA PRO A 406 -52.81 -50.41 -37.54
C PRO A 406 -52.50 -51.82 -38.03
N THR A 407 -53.34 -52.77 -37.62
CA THR A 407 -53.32 -54.18 -38.05
C THR A 407 -53.06 -54.34 -39.55
N PRO A 408 -52.10 -55.20 -39.96
CA PRO A 408 -51.71 -55.32 -41.36
C PRO A 408 -52.85 -55.86 -42.22
N THR A 409 -53.22 -55.11 -43.25
CA THR A 409 -54.04 -55.59 -44.36
C THR A 409 -53.21 -56.46 -45.30
N SER A 410 -53.80 -57.59 -45.69
CA SER A 410 -53.23 -58.67 -46.49
C SER A 410 -52.45 -58.21 -47.73
N ASP A 411 -51.25 -58.78 -47.84
CA ASP A 411 -50.23 -58.62 -48.87
C ASP A 411 -50.70 -59.06 -50.28
N PRO A 412 -50.61 -58.19 -51.32
CA PRO A 412 -50.70 -58.63 -52.70
C PRO A 412 -49.36 -59.20 -53.20
N THR A 413 -49.44 -60.41 -53.77
CA THR A 413 -48.39 -61.20 -54.41
C THR A 413 -47.37 -60.40 -55.25
N PRO A 414 -46.06 -60.62 -55.08
CA PRO A 414 -45.03 -59.86 -55.80
C PRO A 414 -44.91 -60.27 -57.27
N THR A 415 -44.92 -59.26 -58.15
CA THR A 415 -44.44 -59.35 -59.54
C THR A 415 -42.92 -59.34 -59.59
N SER A 416 -42.35 -60.23 -60.40
CA SER A 416 -40.92 -60.41 -60.65
C SER A 416 -40.22 -59.13 -61.18
N ASP A 417 -39.18 -58.70 -60.48
CA ASP A 417 -38.30 -57.56 -60.82
C ASP A 417 -37.12 -58.02 -61.73
N PRO A 418 -36.73 -57.27 -62.78
CA PRO A 418 -35.62 -57.59 -63.67
C PRO A 418 -34.23 -57.67 -63.02
N THR A 419 -33.45 -58.60 -63.57
CA THR A 419 -32.01 -58.83 -63.34
C THR A 419 -31.14 -57.57 -63.47
N PRO A 420 -30.27 -57.25 -62.49
CA PRO A 420 -29.30 -56.15 -62.60
C PRO A 420 -28.09 -56.51 -63.47
N THR A 421 -27.68 -55.51 -64.26
CA THR A 421 -26.47 -55.47 -65.12
C THR A 421 -25.19 -55.45 -64.26
N PRO A 422 -24.11 -56.16 -64.64
CA PRO A 422 -22.88 -56.21 -63.83
C PRO A 422 -22.09 -54.90 -63.84
N GLU A 423 -21.62 -54.52 -62.65
CA GLU A 423 -20.77 -53.35 -62.35
C GLU A 423 -19.27 -53.64 -62.65
N PRO A 424 -18.48 -52.66 -63.13
CA PRO A 424 -17.08 -52.87 -63.50
C PRO A 424 -16.12 -53.01 -62.31
N THR A 425 -15.14 -53.89 -62.50
CA THR A 425 -14.08 -54.29 -61.57
C THR A 425 -13.14 -53.13 -61.18
N PRO A 426 -12.87 -52.87 -59.89
CA PRO A 426 -11.90 -51.86 -59.49
C PRO A 426 -10.45 -52.32 -59.75
N THR A 427 -9.62 -51.34 -60.15
CA THR A 427 -8.19 -51.47 -60.47
C THR A 427 -7.32 -51.37 -59.21
N ASP A 428 -6.29 -52.21 -59.11
CA ASP A 428 -5.42 -52.35 -57.94
C ASP A 428 -4.65 -51.08 -57.57
N PRO A 429 -4.44 -50.81 -56.26
CA PRO A 429 -3.63 -49.69 -55.78
C PRO A 429 -2.12 -49.98 -55.89
N PRO A 430 -1.27 -48.96 -56.10
CA PRO A 430 0.18 -49.14 -56.22
C PRO A 430 0.86 -49.49 -54.89
N THR A 431 1.79 -50.43 -54.98
CA THR A 431 2.72 -50.91 -53.95
C THR A 431 3.59 -49.80 -53.33
N PRO A 432 3.75 -49.73 -51.99
CA PRO A 432 4.70 -48.82 -51.35
C PRO A 432 6.15 -49.31 -51.48
N THR A 433 7.05 -48.36 -51.72
CA THR A 433 8.51 -48.50 -51.75
C THR A 433 9.11 -48.64 -50.34
N PRO A 434 10.19 -49.44 -50.14
CA PRO A 434 10.86 -49.57 -48.86
C PRO A 434 11.92 -48.48 -48.64
N ASN A 435 12.03 -47.96 -47.41
CA ASN A 435 13.14 -47.08 -46.97
C ASN A 435 13.64 -47.53 -45.58
N PRO A 436 14.90 -47.28 -45.16
CA PRO A 436 15.80 -48.37 -44.80
C PRO A 436 16.17 -48.37 -43.31
N SER A 437 16.58 -49.57 -42.89
CA SER A 437 17.52 -49.95 -41.82
C SER A 437 17.88 -48.94 -40.71
N ALA A 438 17.58 -49.36 -39.49
CA ALA A 438 18.24 -48.92 -38.26
C ALA A 438 19.77 -49.14 -38.32
N ASN A 439 20.51 -48.23 -37.68
CA ASN A 439 21.94 -48.39 -37.35
C ASN A 439 22.10 -48.34 -35.81
N PRO A 440 23.01 -49.13 -35.21
CA PRO A 440 22.93 -49.50 -33.81
C PRO A 440 23.66 -48.55 -32.86
N SER A 441 23.20 -48.61 -31.62
CA SER A 441 23.84 -48.12 -30.39
C SER A 441 25.22 -48.77 -30.15
N PRO A 442 26.14 -48.04 -29.49
CA PRO A 442 27.11 -48.66 -28.60
C PRO A 442 26.93 -48.20 -27.13
N THR A 443 26.52 -49.17 -26.30
CA THR A 443 27.21 -49.67 -25.08
C THR A 443 27.90 -48.71 -24.08
N HIS A 444 27.41 -48.77 -22.82
CA HIS A 444 28.06 -48.89 -21.48
C HIS A 444 29.47 -48.28 -21.23
N SER A 445 29.76 -47.59 -20.11
CA SER A 445 29.89 -48.09 -18.71
C SER A 445 30.34 -46.93 -17.74
N PRO A 446 30.60 -47.07 -16.41
CA PRO A 446 29.74 -46.51 -15.35
C PRO A 446 30.45 -45.63 -14.28
N SER A 447 29.64 -45.21 -13.28
CA SER A 447 29.98 -44.87 -11.87
C SER A 447 30.56 -43.49 -11.50
N ALA A 448 29.73 -42.71 -10.80
CA ALA A 448 30.09 -42.17 -9.49
C ALA A 448 28.84 -42.10 -8.60
N VAL A 449 28.93 -42.75 -7.44
CA VAL A 449 27.94 -42.78 -6.37
C VAL A 449 28.02 -41.49 -5.55
N VAL A 450 26.88 -40.83 -5.32
CA VAL A 450 26.69 -39.98 -4.13
C VAL A 450 25.33 -40.31 -3.52
N SER A 451 25.42 -40.80 -2.29
CA SER A 451 24.31 -41.14 -1.41
C SER A 451 23.69 -39.86 -0.84
N VAL A 452 22.38 -39.68 -1.01
CA VAL A 452 21.59 -38.72 -0.24
C VAL A 452 20.35 -39.41 0.31
N LEU A 453 20.23 -39.36 1.64
CA LEU A 453 19.08 -39.84 2.41
C LEU A 453 17.80 -39.08 1.99
N PRO A 454 16.62 -39.73 1.98
CA PRO A 454 15.36 -39.00 1.92
C PRO A 454 14.97 -38.50 3.33
N LEU A 455 15.00 -37.18 3.53
CA LEU A 455 14.26 -36.54 4.62
C LEU A 455 12.83 -36.26 4.12
N THR A 456 11.89 -36.91 4.79
CA THR A 456 10.44 -36.73 4.66
C THR A 456 10.03 -35.30 5.03
N PRO A 457 9.18 -34.60 4.26
CA PRO A 457 8.56 -33.36 4.72
C PRO A 457 7.49 -33.67 5.77
N ALA A 458 7.75 -33.25 7.01
CA ALA A 458 6.76 -33.24 8.09
C ALA A 458 5.81 -32.04 7.90
N LYS A 459 4.53 -32.38 7.90
CA LYS A 459 3.35 -31.52 7.91
C LYS A 459 3.37 -30.58 9.12
N VAL A 460 3.52 -29.27 8.91
CA VAL A 460 3.28 -28.27 9.95
C VAL A 460 1.78 -27.99 10.00
N ALA A 461 1.12 -28.59 10.99
CA ALA A 461 -0.23 -28.23 11.39
C ALA A 461 -0.17 -26.96 12.26
N GLY A 462 -0.95 -25.95 11.87
CA GLY A 462 -1.11 -24.72 12.64
C GLY A 462 -1.67 -24.99 14.04
N VAL A 463 -1.01 -24.42 15.05
CA VAL A 463 -1.48 -24.41 16.43
C VAL A 463 -2.19 -23.10 16.67
N ALA A 464 -3.52 -23.12 16.58
CA ALA A 464 -4.37 -22.10 17.18
C ALA A 464 -4.38 -22.31 18.70
N SER A 465 -3.76 -21.39 19.45
CA SER A 465 -3.85 -21.40 20.92
C SER A 465 -5.13 -20.72 21.37
N ALA A 466 -6.13 -21.54 21.69
CA ALA A 466 -7.23 -21.18 22.57
C ALA A 466 -6.80 -21.41 24.02
N PHE A 467 -6.76 -20.37 24.84
CA PHE A 467 -6.72 -20.51 26.31
C PHE A 467 -8.00 -19.95 26.91
N GLY A 468 -8.94 -20.86 27.14
CA GLY A 468 -9.95 -20.72 28.18
C GLY A 468 -9.54 -21.57 29.38
N SER A 469 -9.41 -20.97 30.56
CA SER A 469 -9.48 -21.68 31.84
C SER A 469 -10.00 -20.76 32.94
N ARG A 470 -11.08 -21.22 33.57
CA ARG A 470 -11.80 -20.58 34.68
C ARG A 470 -11.13 -20.83 36.03
N SER A 471 -11.51 -20.00 37.00
CA SER A 471 -11.42 -20.12 38.48
C SER A 471 -10.21 -19.40 39.08
N ARG A 472 -10.31 -18.64 40.17
CA ARG A 472 -11.27 -18.69 41.28
C ARG A 472 -11.31 -17.34 42.02
N VAL A 473 -12.51 -16.94 42.43
CA VAL A 473 -12.84 -15.83 43.32
C VAL A 473 -12.07 -15.93 44.63
N THR A 474 -11.38 -14.86 45.06
CA THR A 474 -11.26 -14.44 46.47
C THR A 474 -10.86 -12.97 46.52
N ALA A 475 -11.77 -12.12 47.00
CA ALA A 475 -11.47 -10.85 47.64
C ALA A 475 -12.01 -10.98 49.10
N PRO A 476 -11.59 -10.17 50.11
CA PRO A 476 -11.96 -8.75 50.04
C PRO A 476 -11.14 -7.70 50.87
N HIS A 477 -11.42 -6.42 50.52
CA HIS A 477 -11.51 -5.19 51.35
C HIS A 477 -10.23 -4.34 51.67
N PRO A 478 -10.35 -3.02 52.00
CA PRO A 478 -10.68 -1.91 51.08
C PRO A 478 -9.88 -0.59 51.37
N ALA A 479 -9.85 0.37 50.43
CA ALA A 479 -9.64 1.80 50.74
C ALA A 479 -10.16 2.64 49.56
N LEU A 480 -11.38 3.18 49.66
CA LEU A 480 -11.75 4.55 50.05
C LEU A 480 -11.83 5.52 48.87
N ALA A 481 -13.04 6.04 48.69
CA ALA A 481 -13.48 6.98 47.68
C ALA A 481 -13.03 8.42 47.98
N HIS A 482 -12.87 9.21 46.92
CA HIS A 482 -13.14 10.64 46.98
C HIS A 482 -14.12 11.02 45.87
N THR A 483 -15.37 11.20 46.27
CA THR A 483 -16.40 11.96 45.57
C THR A 483 -16.39 13.39 46.06
N GLY A 484 -16.74 14.32 45.17
CA GLY A 484 -17.24 15.66 45.50
C GLY A 484 -16.63 16.71 44.57
N ALA A 485 -17.38 17.64 43.98
CA ALA A 485 -18.82 17.85 43.93
C ALA A 485 -19.06 18.86 42.80
N ASP A 486 -20.07 18.61 41.96
CA ASP A 486 -20.75 19.65 41.21
C ASP A 486 -21.64 20.43 42.17
N GLU A 487 -21.44 21.75 42.26
CA GLU A 487 -22.53 22.69 42.53
C GLU A 487 -22.38 23.90 41.61
N GLY A 488 -23.38 24.08 40.75
CA GLY A 488 -23.54 25.31 39.98
C GLY A 488 -24.14 26.43 40.83
N SER A 489 -23.85 27.68 40.46
CA SER A 489 -24.85 28.75 40.46
C SER A 489 -24.38 29.98 39.70
N MET A 490 -25.33 30.51 38.96
CA MET A 490 -25.31 31.66 38.05
C MET A 490 -25.04 33.03 38.73
N LEU A 491 -24.81 34.01 37.83
CA LEU A 491 -25.20 35.44 37.87
C LEU A 491 -24.17 36.45 38.43
N LEU A 492 -23.54 37.24 37.53
CA LEU A 492 -24.03 38.58 37.16
C LEU A 492 -23.20 39.26 36.06
N LEU A 493 -23.92 40.06 35.25
CA LEU A 493 -23.48 40.89 34.13
C LEU A 493 -22.57 42.06 34.50
N ALA A 494 -21.57 42.32 33.66
CA ALA A 494 -21.09 43.63 33.19
C ALA A 494 -20.02 43.35 32.13
N GLY A 495 -19.95 43.92 30.92
CA GLY A 495 -20.58 45.07 30.29
C GLY A 495 -19.59 45.46 29.17
N ALA A 496 -20.02 45.36 27.92
CA ALA A 496 -19.20 45.69 26.76
C ALA A 496 -18.89 47.20 26.71
N SER A 497 -17.64 47.58 26.42
CA SER A 497 -17.23 48.84 25.77
C SER A 497 -15.72 48.86 25.53
N GLY A 498 -15.28 49.11 24.29
CA GLY A 498 -13.94 49.65 24.04
C GLY A 498 -13.17 49.13 22.82
N LEU A 499 -13.71 49.26 21.62
CA LEU A 499 -12.90 49.35 20.39
C LEU A 499 -12.33 50.77 20.29
N ALA A 500 -11.01 50.93 20.43
CA ALA A 500 -10.20 52.00 19.80
C ALA A 500 -8.73 51.86 20.21
N GLY A 501 -7.80 51.76 19.24
CA GLY A 501 -6.38 52.05 19.50
C GLY A 501 -5.33 51.16 18.84
N VAL A 502 -5.46 50.84 17.55
CA VAL A 502 -4.28 50.53 16.72
C VAL A 502 -3.85 51.84 16.04
N VAL A 503 -2.54 52.01 15.87
CA VAL A 503 -1.79 53.14 15.27
C VAL A 503 -1.12 54.06 16.32
N LEU A 504 0.13 53.72 16.70
CA LEU A 504 1.29 54.64 16.88
C LEU A 504 2.47 53.97 17.63
N VAL A 505 3.09 52.93 17.07
CA VAL A 505 4.43 52.46 17.54
C VAL A 505 5.37 52.21 16.35
N PHE A 506 5.45 53.17 15.45
CA PHE A 506 6.47 53.19 14.38
C PHE A 506 6.95 54.63 14.10
N ALA A 507 7.49 55.31 15.12
CA ALA A 507 8.26 56.56 14.96
C ALA A 507 9.03 56.97 16.23
N SER A 508 9.95 56.13 16.72
CA SER A 508 10.87 56.58 17.78
C SER A 508 12.25 55.90 17.78
N ARG A 509 12.74 55.44 16.62
CA ARG A 509 14.13 54.94 16.46
C ARG A 509 14.93 55.53 15.31
N LEU A 510 14.56 56.72 14.82
CA LEU A 510 15.37 57.51 13.88
C LEU A 510 15.40 58.99 14.28
N ARG A 511 15.90 59.28 15.49
CA ARG A 511 16.39 60.64 15.83
C ARG A 511 17.35 60.63 17.02
N ARG A 512 18.36 59.77 16.98
CA ARG A 512 19.59 59.90 17.80
C ARG A 512 20.81 59.47 17.00
N ARG A 513 21.25 60.35 16.09
CA ARG A 513 22.64 60.47 15.64
C ARG A 513 22.94 61.96 15.49
N GLY A 514 23.99 62.43 16.15
CA GLY A 514 24.57 63.76 15.95
C GLY A 514 24.61 64.62 17.21
N GLN A 515 25.64 64.42 18.05
CA GLN A 515 26.43 65.45 18.77
C GLN A 515 27.10 64.84 20.03
N ARG A 516 28.22 64.15 19.84
CA ARG A 516 29.56 64.48 20.37
C ARG A 516 30.52 63.33 20.08
#